data_AF-A0A0V1EXC2-F1
#
_entry.id   AF-A0A0V1EXC2-F1
#
_cell.length_a   1.000
_cell.length_b   1.000
_cell.length_c   1.000
_cell.angle_alpha   90.00
_cell.angle_beta   90.00
_cell.angle_gamma   90.00
#
_symmetry.space_group_name_H-M   'P 1'
#
loop_
_entity.id
_entity.type
_entity.pdbx_description
1 polymer ?
#
loop_
_entity_poly.entity_id
_entity_poly.type
_entity_poly.pdbx_seq_one_letter_code
_entity_poly.pdbx_strand_id
1 'polypeptide(L)'
;MSEMAKQFILETVQKYPVAVFSKLTCPFCTKVKEMFNFYELPKEKYTIVELDGRPDEEQLKEVFQSMTGARTVPRIFINGQCIGGCDNMTKLHQSGELGRMLEELGLSNCRYCTEVKDIFQWYCLPRGSHITVELDREERSRYFKEALHYLTGLKTVPQVFIGGQFIGDAEMIKRIHCNGVLQEMLIIQ
;
A
#
# COMPACT_ATOMS: atom_id res chain seq x y z
N MET A 1 -20.97 -29.78 1.73
CA MET A 1 -19.55 -29.46 2.03
C MET A 1 -19.08 -28.20 1.29
N SER A 2 -19.32 -28.07 -0.02
CA SER A 2 -19.03 -26.84 -0.78
C SER A 2 -19.68 -25.58 -0.21
N GLU A 3 -20.91 -25.68 0.33
CA GLU A 3 -21.61 -24.53 0.93
C GLU A 3 -20.89 -23.97 2.17
N MET A 4 -20.30 -24.84 3.00
CA MET A 4 -19.52 -24.40 4.17
C MET A 4 -18.24 -23.68 3.77
N ALA A 5 -17.54 -24.20 2.74
CA ALA A 5 -16.34 -23.56 2.19
C ALA A 5 -16.67 -22.17 1.60
N LYS A 6 -17.81 -22.06 0.89
CA LYS A 6 -18.30 -20.79 0.36
C LYS A 6 -18.64 -19.81 1.46
N GLN A 7 -19.38 -20.24 2.47
CA GLN A 7 -19.73 -19.41 3.62
C GLN A 7 -18.48 -18.91 4.35
N PHE A 8 -17.50 -19.79 4.59
CA PHE A 8 -16.23 -19.42 5.19
C PHE A 8 -15.48 -18.35 4.39
N ILE A 9 -15.42 -18.47 3.05
CA ILE A 9 -14.81 -17.45 2.19
C ILE A 9 -15.54 -16.11 2.33
N LEU A 10 -16.87 -16.12 2.23
CA LEU A 10 -17.69 -14.91 2.32
C LEU A 10 -17.54 -14.21 3.67
N GLU A 11 -17.60 -14.96 4.77
CA GLU A 11 -17.39 -14.43 6.12
C GLU A 11 -15.99 -13.84 6.29
N THR A 12 -14.96 -14.52 5.79
CA THR A 12 -13.57 -14.05 5.85
C THR A 12 -13.41 -12.73 5.10
N VAL A 13 -13.94 -12.68 3.88
CA VAL A 13 -13.86 -11.53 2.97
C VAL A 13 -14.71 -10.34 3.46
N GLN A 14 -15.79 -10.60 4.20
CA GLN A 14 -16.60 -9.56 4.83
C GLN A 14 -15.96 -9.03 6.13
N LYS A 15 -15.30 -9.90 6.89
CA LYS A 15 -14.70 -9.55 8.18
C LYS A 15 -13.44 -8.69 8.04
N TYR A 16 -12.63 -8.93 7.01
CA TYR A 16 -11.37 -8.23 6.80
C TYR A 16 -11.41 -7.39 5.52
N PRO A 17 -11.02 -6.10 5.58
CA PRO A 17 -10.86 -5.26 4.40
C PRO A 17 -9.96 -5.88 3.32
N VAL A 18 -8.94 -6.65 3.72
CA VAL A 18 -8.10 -7.42 2.80
C VAL A 18 -8.03 -8.88 3.26
N ALA A 19 -8.33 -9.83 2.38
CA ALA A 19 -8.22 -11.25 2.66
C ALA A 19 -7.40 -11.95 1.57
N VAL A 20 -6.45 -12.79 1.98
CA VAL A 20 -5.63 -13.59 1.06
C VAL A 20 -5.73 -15.05 1.42
N PHE A 21 -6.10 -15.88 0.45
CA PHE A 21 -6.00 -17.34 0.56
C PHE A 21 -4.67 -17.78 -0.06
N SER A 22 -3.85 -18.46 0.73
CA SER A 22 -2.42 -18.66 0.52
C SER A 22 -1.99 -20.13 0.72
N LYS A 23 -0.78 -20.45 0.28
CA LYS A 23 -0.05 -21.64 0.71
C LYS A 23 1.37 -21.28 1.15
N LEU A 24 1.88 -21.97 2.16
CA LEU A 24 3.20 -21.78 2.77
C LEU A 24 4.34 -21.97 1.77
N THR A 25 4.24 -22.95 0.89
CA THR A 25 5.28 -23.30 -0.10
C THR A 25 5.12 -22.58 -1.44
N CYS A 26 4.17 -21.65 -1.56
CA CYS A 26 3.88 -20.97 -2.82
C CYS A 26 4.70 -19.67 -2.95
N PRO A 27 5.63 -19.56 -3.92
CA PRO A 27 6.44 -18.35 -4.09
C PRO A 27 5.60 -17.11 -4.45
N PHE A 28 4.49 -17.30 -5.18
CA PHE A 28 3.56 -16.21 -5.51
C PHE A 28 2.83 -15.68 -4.28
N CYS A 29 2.56 -16.54 -3.28
CA CYS A 29 1.98 -16.11 -2.01
C CYS A 29 2.99 -15.31 -1.19
N THR A 30 4.26 -15.72 -1.16
CA THR A 30 5.34 -14.96 -0.51
C THR A 30 5.43 -13.53 -1.08
N LYS A 31 5.41 -13.39 -2.42
CA LYS A 31 5.44 -12.08 -3.06
C LYS A 31 4.25 -11.18 -2.67
N VAL A 32 3.04 -11.74 -2.55
CA VAL A 32 1.86 -10.97 -2.07
C VAL A 32 2.05 -10.50 -0.63
N LYS A 33 2.60 -11.36 0.24
CA LYS A 33 2.90 -11.00 1.65
C LYS A 33 3.94 -9.89 1.74
N GLU A 34 4.97 -9.94 0.90
CA GLU A 34 5.97 -8.87 0.80
C GLU A 34 5.35 -7.54 0.36
N MET A 35 4.37 -7.55 -0.55
CA MET A 35 3.64 -6.34 -0.92
C MET A 35 2.82 -5.77 0.23
N PHE A 36 2.28 -6.59 1.13
CA PHE A 36 1.60 -6.07 2.33
C PHE A 36 2.57 -5.38 3.29
N ASN A 37 3.79 -5.93 3.43
CA ASN A 37 4.86 -5.24 4.12
C ASN A 37 5.27 -3.94 3.39
N PHE A 38 5.21 -3.94 2.05
CA PHE A 38 5.44 -2.74 1.25
C PHE A 38 4.46 -1.62 1.61
N TYR A 39 3.17 -1.92 1.66
CA TYR A 39 2.13 -0.94 1.97
C TYR A 39 1.93 -0.68 3.46
N GLU A 40 2.74 -1.30 4.33
CA GLU A 40 2.64 -1.20 5.79
C GLU A 40 1.22 -1.46 6.30
N LEU A 41 0.55 -2.46 5.70
CA LEU A 41 -0.83 -2.76 6.04
C LEU A 41 -0.94 -3.12 7.53
N PRO A 42 -1.85 -2.47 8.30
CA PRO A 42 -2.05 -2.80 9.69
C PRO A 42 -2.49 -4.27 9.82
N LYS A 43 -1.84 -5.03 10.70
CA LYS A 43 -2.04 -6.49 10.83
C LYS A 43 -3.47 -6.86 11.20
N GLU A 44 -4.20 -5.97 11.85
CA GLU A 44 -5.60 -6.11 12.23
C GLU A 44 -6.58 -5.87 11.06
N LYS A 45 -6.11 -5.33 9.93
CA LYS A 45 -6.92 -4.98 8.76
C LYS A 45 -6.84 -5.98 7.62
N TYR A 46 -5.96 -6.98 7.72
CA TYR A 46 -5.90 -8.05 6.74
C TYR A 46 -5.82 -9.43 7.39
N THR A 47 -6.16 -10.46 6.62
CA THR A 47 -5.97 -11.85 7.01
C THR A 47 -5.34 -12.67 5.90
N ILE A 48 -4.52 -13.63 6.30
CA ILE A 48 -3.95 -14.63 5.40
C ILE A 48 -4.45 -16.00 5.88
N VAL A 49 -5.22 -16.66 5.05
CA VAL A 49 -5.72 -18.01 5.28
C VAL A 49 -4.80 -18.99 4.55
N GLU A 50 -3.98 -19.71 5.30
CA GLU A 50 -3.17 -20.80 4.75
C GLU A 50 -4.05 -22.03 4.51
N LEU A 51 -3.98 -22.57 3.29
CA LEU A 51 -4.75 -23.74 2.87
C LEU A 51 -4.07 -25.07 3.24
N ASP A 52 -2.77 -25.05 3.52
CA ASP A 52 -2.00 -26.26 3.81
C ASP A 52 -2.57 -27.02 5.02
N GLY A 53 -2.83 -28.31 4.83
CA GLY A 53 -3.37 -29.19 5.88
C GLY A 53 -4.86 -29.02 6.18
N ARG A 54 -5.57 -28.15 5.46
CA ARG A 54 -7.02 -28.01 5.62
C ARG A 54 -7.76 -29.19 4.98
N PRO A 55 -8.73 -29.81 5.68
CA PRO A 55 -9.52 -30.90 5.13
C PRO A 55 -10.48 -30.44 4.02
N ASP A 56 -10.78 -29.14 3.94
CA ASP A 56 -11.68 -28.51 2.98
C ASP A 56 -10.95 -27.76 1.84
N GLU A 57 -9.64 -27.98 1.66
CA GLU A 57 -8.83 -27.28 0.65
C GLU A 57 -9.44 -27.40 -0.77
N GLU A 58 -9.85 -28.60 -1.17
CA GLU A 58 -10.34 -28.82 -2.52
C GLU A 58 -11.69 -28.15 -2.77
N GLN A 59 -12.56 -28.14 -1.76
CA GLN A 59 -13.84 -27.43 -1.81
C GLN A 59 -13.62 -25.91 -1.88
N LEU A 60 -12.64 -25.37 -1.14
CA LEU A 60 -12.27 -23.96 -1.24
C LEU A 60 -11.80 -23.60 -2.66
N LYS A 61 -10.99 -24.45 -3.29
CA LYS A 61 -10.54 -24.26 -4.69
C LYS A 61 -11.68 -24.33 -5.71
N GLU A 62 -12.65 -25.23 -5.52
CA GLU A 62 -13.86 -25.28 -6.35
C GLU A 62 -14.70 -24.00 -6.22
N VAL A 63 -14.82 -23.49 -4.99
CA VAL A 63 -15.49 -22.21 -4.75
C VAL A 63 -14.71 -21.07 -5.41
N PHE A 64 -13.38 -21.03 -5.32
CA PHE A 64 -12.58 -20.02 -6.04
C PHE A 64 -12.83 -20.08 -7.55
N GLN A 65 -12.88 -21.28 -8.15
CA GLN A 65 -13.17 -21.42 -9.57
C GLN A 65 -14.52 -20.83 -9.94
N SER A 66 -15.56 -21.13 -9.16
CA SER A 66 -16.92 -20.63 -9.44
C SER A 66 -17.07 -19.13 -9.19
N MET A 67 -16.44 -18.58 -8.14
CA MET A 67 -16.57 -17.17 -7.75
C MET A 67 -15.64 -16.24 -8.52
N THR A 68 -14.43 -16.70 -8.87
CA THR A 68 -13.34 -15.84 -9.34
C THR A 68 -12.79 -16.25 -10.71
N GLY A 69 -13.26 -17.38 -11.25
CA GLY A 69 -12.79 -17.94 -12.51
C GLY A 69 -11.47 -18.71 -12.43
N ALA A 70 -10.85 -18.84 -11.24
CA ALA A 70 -9.59 -19.55 -11.06
C ALA A 70 -9.53 -20.35 -9.74
N ARG A 71 -8.90 -21.53 -9.76
CA ARG A 71 -8.63 -22.39 -8.57
C ARG A 71 -7.37 -22.02 -7.79
N THR A 72 -6.50 -21.19 -8.34
CA THR A 72 -5.10 -21.09 -7.90
C THR A 72 -4.91 -20.13 -6.73
N VAL A 73 -3.92 -20.41 -5.88
CA VAL A 73 -3.43 -19.46 -4.87
C VAL A 73 -2.28 -18.61 -5.43
N PRO A 74 -2.04 -17.39 -4.93
CA PRO A 74 -2.89 -16.68 -3.97
C PRO A 74 -4.23 -16.26 -4.61
N ARG A 75 -5.33 -16.26 -3.84
CA ARG A 75 -6.57 -15.53 -4.18
C ARG A 75 -6.71 -14.34 -3.24
N ILE A 76 -6.85 -13.15 -3.81
CA ILE A 76 -6.77 -11.90 -3.07
C ILE A 76 -8.09 -11.15 -3.22
N PHE A 77 -8.60 -10.70 -2.09
CA PHE A 77 -9.83 -9.92 -2.00
C PHE A 77 -9.55 -8.60 -1.30
N ILE A 78 -10.06 -7.50 -1.85
CA ILE A 78 -9.99 -6.17 -1.26
C ILE A 78 -11.41 -5.61 -1.24
N ASN A 79 -11.86 -5.20 -0.06
CA ASN A 79 -13.21 -4.66 0.20
C ASN A 79 -14.33 -5.52 -0.40
N GLY A 80 -14.31 -6.82 -0.12
CA GLY A 80 -15.31 -7.75 -0.65
C GLY A 80 -15.07 -8.25 -2.08
N GLN A 81 -14.23 -7.58 -2.87
CA GLN A 81 -14.06 -7.85 -4.30
C GLN A 81 -12.81 -8.68 -4.57
N CYS A 82 -12.93 -9.70 -5.42
CA CYS A 82 -11.77 -10.47 -5.87
C CYS A 82 -10.95 -9.65 -6.86
N ILE A 83 -9.69 -9.37 -6.53
CA ILE A 83 -8.76 -8.71 -7.46
C ILE A 83 -7.92 -9.72 -8.27
N GLY A 84 -8.09 -11.02 -8.00
CA GLY A 84 -7.39 -12.11 -8.68
C GLY A 84 -6.20 -12.65 -7.90
N GLY A 85 -5.09 -12.89 -8.62
CA GLY A 85 -3.88 -13.51 -8.07
C GLY A 85 -2.69 -12.57 -7.98
N CYS A 86 -1.50 -13.14 -7.79
CA CYS A 86 -0.25 -12.40 -7.65
C CYS A 86 0.04 -11.49 -8.85
N ASP A 87 -0.19 -11.96 -10.08
CA ASP A 87 0.02 -11.16 -11.30
C ASP A 87 -0.95 -9.99 -11.39
N ASN A 88 -2.22 -10.19 -11.00
CA ASN A 88 -3.21 -9.12 -10.97
C ASN A 88 -2.83 -8.04 -9.96
N MET A 89 -2.48 -8.44 -8.73
CA MET A 89 -2.04 -7.51 -7.70
C MET A 89 -0.75 -6.77 -8.11
N THR A 90 0.20 -7.47 -8.75
CA THR A 90 1.43 -6.86 -9.28
C THR A 90 1.11 -5.78 -10.33
N LYS A 91 0.17 -6.04 -11.25
CA LYS A 91 -0.26 -5.05 -12.25
C LYS A 91 -0.94 -3.83 -11.59
N LEU A 92 -1.80 -4.06 -10.60
CA LEU A 92 -2.44 -2.98 -9.83
C LEU A 92 -1.41 -2.14 -9.05
N HIS A 93 -0.37 -2.78 -8.50
CA HIS A 93 0.73 -2.09 -7.86
C HIS A 93 1.53 -1.23 -8.84
N GLN A 94 1.93 -1.81 -9.98
CA GLN A 94 2.71 -1.11 -11.00
C GLN A 94 1.98 0.09 -11.61
N SER A 95 0.65 0.01 -11.72
CA SER A 95 -0.19 1.13 -12.19
C SER A 95 -0.51 2.17 -11.10
N GLY A 96 -0.13 1.91 -9.84
CA GLY A 96 -0.48 2.74 -8.69
C GLY A 96 -1.94 2.58 -8.21
N GLU A 97 -2.77 1.80 -8.91
CA GLU A 97 -4.17 1.59 -8.55
C GLU A 97 -4.34 0.87 -7.21
N LEU A 98 -3.46 -0.09 -6.91
CA LEU A 98 -3.47 -0.80 -5.62
C LEU A 98 -3.28 0.17 -4.45
N GLY A 99 -2.38 1.15 -4.58
CA GLY A 99 -2.16 2.16 -3.55
C GLY A 99 -3.43 2.98 -3.31
N ARG A 100 -4.08 3.45 -4.38
CA ARG A 100 -5.35 4.18 -4.28
C ARG A 100 -6.45 3.37 -3.59
N MET A 101 -6.61 2.10 -3.98
CA MET A 101 -7.61 1.21 -3.36
C MET A 101 -7.38 1.04 -1.85
N LEU A 102 -6.12 0.95 -1.42
CA LEU A 102 -5.77 0.82 0.00
C LEU A 102 -5.95 2.14 0.75
N GLU A 103 -5.61 3.28 0.13
CA GLU A 103 -5.83 4.62 0.68
C GLU A 103 -7.32 4.93 0.87
N GLU A 104 -8.18 4.59 -0.10
CA GLU A 104 -9.64 4.76 -0.01
C GLU A 104 -10.26 4.01 1.17
N LEU A 105 -9.62 2.90 1.59
CA LEU A 105 -10.03 2.11 2.74
C LEU A 105 -9.32 2.55 4.04
N GLY A 106 -8.46 3.56 3.99
CA GLY A 106 -7.64 4.03 5.11
C GLY A 106 -6.62 2.98 5.60
N LEU A 107 -6.16 2.10 4.70
CA LEU A 107 -5.34 0.93 5.03
C LEU A 107 -3.85 1.10 4.74
N SER A 108 -3.46 2.07 3.92
CA SER A 108 -2.06 2.37 3.68
C SER A 108 -1.74 3.81 4.06
N ASN A 109 -0.71 3.98 4.88
CA ASN A 109 0.07 5.22 4.84
C ASN A 109 0.95 5.12 3.59
N CYS A 110 0.93 6.10 2.71
CA CYS A 110 1.80 6.09 1.53
C CYS A 110 3.26 5.91 1.97
N ARG A 111 3.89 4.76 1.65
CA ARG A 111 5.28 4.43 2.02
C ARG A 111 6.25 5.54 1.66
N TYR A 112 6.05 6.14 0.49
CA TYR A 112 6.86 7.26 0.00
C TYR A 112 6.72 8.49 0.90
N CYS A 113 5.51 8.79 1.39
CA CYS A 113 5.26 9.87 2.34
C CYS A 113 5.81 9.54 3.74
N THR A 114 5.66 8.31 4.23
CA THR A 114 6.21 7.86 5.52
C THR A 114 7.73 7.94 5.52
N GLU A 115 8.39 7.42 4.48
CA GLU A 115 9.85 7.44 4.34
C GLU A 115 10.41 8.87 4.37
N VAL A 116 9.75 9.81 3.68
CA VAL A 116 10.14 11.22 3.74
C VAL A 116 9.93 11.80 5.14
N LYS A 117 8.82 11.50 5.82
CA LYS A 117 8.58 11.99 7.19
C LYS A 117 9.64 11.46 8.16
N ASP A 118 10.00 10.19 8.07
CA ASP A 118 11.02 9.56 8.91
C ASP A 118 12.40 10.19 8.71
N ILE A 119 12.78 10.45 7.44
CA ILE A 119 14.03 11.16 7.11
C ILE A 119 14.07 12.53 7.80
N PHE A 120 13.01 13.33 7.68
CA PHE A 120 12.98 14.66 8.29
C PHE A 120 12.92 14.61 9.82
N GLN A 121 12.29 13.59 10.39
CA GLN A 121 12.31 13.35 11.83
C GLN A 121 13.71 12.97 12.34
N TRP A 122 14.50 12.22 11.55
CA TRP A 122 15.89 11.84 11.89
C TRP A 122 16.81 13.05 12.07
N TYR A 123 16.61 14.12 11.30
CA TYR A 123 17.41 15.35 11.41
C TYR A 123 17.12 16.18 12.67
N CYS A 124 16.17 15.77 13.53
CA CYS A 124 15.83 16.46 14.79
C CYS A 124 15.63 17.97 14.60
N LEU A 125 14.99 18.36 13.50
CA LEU A 125 14.84 19.76 13.12
C LEU A 125 14.16 20.58 14.23
N PRO A 126 14.57 21.85 14.45
CA PRO A 126 13.97 22.69 15.49
C PRO A 126 12.44 22.80 15.34
N ARG A 127 11.71 22.92 16.45
CA ARG A 127 10.25 23.12 16.39
C ARG A 127 9.93 24.36 15.56
N GLY A 128 9.03 24.20 14.59
CA GLY A 128 8.59 25.27 13.68
C GLY A 128 9.47 25.49 12.45
N SER A 129 10.57 24.75 12.28
CA SER A 129 11.44 24.83 11.09
C SER A 129 10.92 24.05 9.87
N HIS A 130 9.93 23.18 10.07
CA HIS A 130 9.29 22.43 8.99
C HIS A 130 7.80 22.27 9.29
N ILE A 131 7.02 22.03 8.22
CA ILE A 131 5.60 21.70 8.28
C ILE A 131 5.34 20.52 7.35
N THR A 132 4.50 19.59 7.81
CA THR A 132 3.98 18.49 7.00
C THR A 132 2.50 18.76 6.74
N VAL A 133 2.12 18.87 5.47
CA VAL A 133 0.73 19.04 5.06
C VAL A 133 0.21 17.70 4.55
N GLU A 134 -0.65 17.05 5.33
CA GLU A 134 -1.30 15.80 4.96
C GLU A 134 -2.47 16.11 4.03
N LEU A 135 -2.25 16.06 2.71
CA LEU A 135 -3.28 16.42 1.74
C LEU A 135 -4.58 15.63 1.91
N ASP A 136 -4.54 14.40 2.40
CA ASP A 136 -5.74 13.57 2.57
C ASP A 136 -6.63 14.03 3.75
N ARG A 137 -6.12 14.92 4.61
CA ARG A 137 -6.88 15.54 5.71
C ARG A 137 -7.43 16.92 5.35
N GLU A 138 -7.05 17.45 4.19
CA GLU A 138 -7.46 18.77 3.73
C GLU A 138 -8.77 18.68 2.94
N GLU A 139 -9.77 19.46 3.34
CA GLU A 139 -11.08 19.53 2.66
C GLU A 139 -10.93 19.90 1.17
N ARG A 140 -9.90 20.68 0.84
CA ARG A 140 -9.59 21.15 -0.52
C ARG A 140 -8.42 20.40 -1.16
N SER A 141 -8.20 19.15 -0.78
CA SER A 141 -7.09 18.31 -1.26
C SER A 141 -6.89 18.31 -2.79
N ARG A 142 -7.97 18.36 -3.58
CA ARG A 142 -7.92 18.45 -5.05
C ARG A 142 -7.19 19.72 -5.53
N TYR A 143 -7.52 20.87 -4.96
CA TYR A 143 -6.89 22.15 -5.32
C TYR A 143 -5.39 22.13 -5.02
N PHE A 144 -5.00 21.58 -3.87
CA PHE A 144 -3.58 21.44 -3.52
C PHE A 144 -2.85 20.49 -4.48
N LYS A 145 -3.44 19.34 -4.84
CA LYS A 145 -2.86 18.41 -5.81
C LYS A 145 -2.66 19.05 -7.19
N GLU A 146 -3.62 19.85 -7.65
CA GLU A 146 -3.51 20.60 -8.92
C GLU A 146 -2.45 21.71 -8.86
N ALA A 147 -2.41 22.49 -7.78
CA ALA A 147 -1.43 23.55 -7.59
C ALA A 147 0.00 22.99 -7.49
N LEU A 148 0.19 21.90 -6.73
CA LEU A 148 1.46 21.19 -6.64
C LEU A 148 1.90 20.66 -8.01
N HIS A 149 0.98 20.03 -8.76
CA HIS A 149 1.26 19.57 -10.11
C HIS A 149 1.69 20.71 -11.05
N TYR A 150 1.02 21.86 -10.96
CA TYR A 150 1.39 23.04 -11.74
C TYR A 150 2.79 23.57 -11.37
N LEU A 151 3.12 23.59 -10.07
CA LEU A 151 4.39 24.14 -9.57
C LEU A 151 5.59 23.22 -9.85
N THR A 152 5.42 21.90 -9.75
CA THR A 152 6.55 20.95 -9.78
C THR A 152 6.55 20.06 -11.01
N GLY A 153 5.45 20.01 -11.75
CA GLY A 153 5.23 19.04 -12.83
C GLY A 153 4.87 17.64 -12.35
N LEU A 154 4.94 17.35 -11.04
CA LEU A 154 4.66 16.02 -10.50
C LEU A 154 3.20 15.86 -10.09
N LYS A 155 2.60 14.73 -10.46
CA LYS A 155 1.22 14.38 -10.08
C LYS A 155 1.14 13.62 -8.75
N THR A 156 2.27 13.14 -8.26
CA THR A 156 2.38 12.29 -7.08
C THR A 156 2.87 13.09 -5.87
N VAL A 157 2.61 12.55 -4.69
CA VAL A 157 3.15 13.02 -3.40
C VAL A 157 4.01 11.91 -2.79
N PRO A 158 4.97 12.22 -1.90
CA PRO A 158 5.28 13.54 -1.33
C PRO A 158 6.02 14.46 -2.30
N GLN A 159 5.89 15.77 -2.11
CA GLN A 159 6.66 16.80 -2.81
C GLN A 159 7.31 17.68 -1.75
N VAL A 160 8.64 17.69 -1.71
CA VAL A 160 9.40 18.34 -0.64
C VAL A 160 9.97 19.66 -1.13
N PHE A 161 9.80 20.69 -0.30
CA PHE A 161 10.33 22.02 -0.53
C PHE A 161 11.24 22.43 0.62
N ILE A 162 12.41 22.98 0.31
CA ILE A 162 13.36 23.51 1.30
C ILE A 162 13.71 24.93 0.88
N GLY A 163 13.55 25.90 1.78
CA GLY A 163 13.86 27.32 1.48
C GLY A 163 13.01 27.91 0.36
N GLY A 164 11.78 27.40 0.18
CA GLY A 164 10.87 27.82 -0.89
C GLY A 164 11.13 27.19 -2.25
N GLN A 165 12.16 26.35 -2.39
CA GLN A 165 12.47 25.66 -3.64
C GLN A 165 11.99 24.21 -3.62
N PHE A 166 11.45 23.74 -4.73
CA PHE A 166 11.12 22.32 -4.90
C PHE A 166 12.40 21.49 -5.00
N ILE A 167 12.54 20.51 -4.11
CA ILE A 167 13.72 19.66 -4.04
C ILE A 167 13.48 18.33 -4.75
N GLY A 168 12.31 17.72 -4.54
CA GLY A 168 11.97 16.47 -5.20
C GLY A 168 10.84 15.68 -4.54
N ASP A 169 10.59 14.52 -5.14
CA ASP A 169 9.72 13.48 -4.60
C ASP A 169 10.47 12.58 -3.59
N ALA A 170 9.81 11.52 -3.11
CA ALA A 170 10.40 10.60 -2.15
C ALA A 170 11.72 9.95 -2.63
N GLU A 171 11.81 9.57 -3.91
CA GLU A 171 13.02 8.92 -4.44
C GLU A 171 14.20 9.89 -4.46
N MET A 172 13.96 11.12 -4.91
CA MET A 172 14.97 12.18 -4.86
C MET A 172 15.42 12.44 -3.43
N ILE A 173 14.49 12.62 -2.49
CA ILE A 173 14.80 12.94 -1.09
C ILE A 173 15.59 11.81 -0.43
N LYS A 174 15.20 10.56 -0.64
CA LYS A 174 15.96 9.40 -0.17
C LYS A 174 17.38 9.41 -0.72
N ARG A 175 17.55 9.66 -2.02
CA ARG A 175 18.86 9.70 -2.66
C ARG A 175 19.76 10.78 -2.06
N ILE A 176 19.25 12.00 -1.88
CA ILE A 176 20.04 13.12 -1.33
C ILE A 176 20.26 13.01 0.18
N HIS A 177 19.40 12.28 0.89
CA HIS A 177 19.65 11.90 2.28
C HIS A 177 20.85 10.93 2.35
N CYS A 178 20.83 9.85 1.57
CA CYS A 178 21.87 8.82 1.62
C CYS A 178 23.27 9.31 1.22
N ASN A 179 23.36 10.34 0.38
CA ASN A 179 24.65 10.90 -0.05
C ASN A 179 25.08 12.15 0.76
N GLY A 180 24.33 12.52 1.81
CA GLY A 180 24.66 13.63 2.71
C GLY A 180 24.23 15.02 2.22
N VAL A 181 23.82 15.17 0.95
CA VAL A 181 23.42 16.47 0.38
C VAL A 181 22.25 17.10 1.13
N LEU A 182 21.28 16.29 1.58
CA LEU A 182 20.14 16.80 2.35
C LEU A 182 20.58 17.41 3.68
N GLN A 183 21.60 16.85 4.33
CA GLN A 183 22.12 17.42 5.58
C GLN A 183 22.71 18.81 5.35
N GLU A 184 23.49 18.97 4.28
CA GLU A 184 24.05 20.27 3.90
C GLU A 184 22.96 21.30 3.61
N MET A 185 21.90 20.90 2.88
CA MET A 185 20.75 21.76 2.59
C MET A 185 20.01 22.24 3.85
N LEU A 186 19.94 21.40 4.89
CA LEU A 186 19.23 21.71 6.13
C LEU A 186 20.07 22.53 7.13
N ILE A 187 21.39 22.58 6.97
CA ILE A 187 22.30 23.35 7.84
C ILE A 187 22.46 24.81 7.40
N ILE A 188 22.16 25.15 6.14
CA ILE A 188 22.46 26.45 5.52
C ILE A 188 21.34 27.51 5.71
N GLN A 189 20.34 27.28 6.58
CA GLN A 189 19.23 28.23 6.81
C GLN A 189 19.36 29.05 8.10
#